data_AF-A0A849Z328-F1
#
_entry.id   AF-A0A849Z328-F1
#
_cell.length_a   1.000
_cell.length_b   1.000
_cell.length_c   1.000
_cell.angle_alpha   90.00
_cell.angle_beta   90.00
_cell.angle_gamma   90.00
#
_symmetry.space_group_name_H-M   'P 1'
#
loop_
_entity.id
_entity.type
_entity.pdbx_description
1 polymer ?
#
loop_
_entity_poly.entity_id
_entity_poly.type
_entity_poly.pdbx_seq_one_letter_code
_entity_poly.pdbx_strand_id
1 'polypeptide(L)'
;WIGDYDHPQTFMDTFMSDSPNNRTGWKSAQFDTLIRKARSTGDVAESMKLYREAEHILVDELPKLPIYFYTKSTLIKPYVKGHHFNRRNEQMIHWMWIDENWRNNPSDEPAMVPEVPPPPGEY
;
A
#
# COMPACT_ATOMS: atom_id res chain seq x y z
N TRP A 1 -4.86 -8.34 1.30
CA TRP A 1 -5.16 -6.91 1.13
C TRP A 1 -3.88 -6.21 0.72
N ILE A 2 -3.94 -5.26 -0.22
CA ILE A 2 -2.82 -4.39 -0.58
C ILE A 2 -3.22 -3.00 -0.10
N GLY A 3 -2.35 -2.31 0.63
CA GLY A 3 -2.68 -0.99 1.17
C GLY A 3 -2.91 0.04 0.06
N ASP A 4 -4.00 0.80 0.18
CA ASP A 4 -4.38 1.81 -0.80
C ASP A 4 -3.53 3.08 -0.68
N TYR A 5 -3.04 3.37 0.53
CA TYR A 5 -2.18 4.49 0.91
C TYR A 5 -1.26 4.09 2.07
N ASP A 6 -0.20 4.86 2.34
CA ASP A 6 0.84 4.52 3.33
C ASP A 6 0.43 4.86 4.78
N HIS A 7 -0.59 4.17 5.28
CA HIS A 7 -1.11 4.37 6.64
C HIS A 7 -1.82 3.11 7.14
N PRO A 8 -1.72 2.73 8.43
CA PRO A 8 -2.31 1.49 8.96
C PRO A 8 -3.83 1.39 8.75
N GLN A 9 -4.51 2.53 8.69
CA GLN A 9 -5.96 2.59 8.50
C GLN A 9 -6.46 1.79 7.28
N THR A 10 -5.74 1.80 6.15
CA THR A 10 -6.16 1.03 4.95
C THR A 10 -6.35 -0.46 5.27
N PHE A 11 -5.58 -1.03 6.21
CA PHE A 11 -5.72 -2.41 6.65
C PHE A 11 -6.80 -2.55 7.72
N MET A 12 -6.82 -1.66 8.71
CA MET A 12 -7.77 -1.70 9.84
C MET A 12 -9.23 -1.55 9.38
N ASP A 13 -9.47 -0.74 8.35
CA ASP A 13 -10.80 -0.52 7.78
C ASP A 13 -11.41 -1.80 7.21
N THR A 14 -10.62 -2.82 6.91
CA THR A 14 -11.10 -4.12 6.43
C THR A 14 -11.63 -5.04 7.55
N PHE A 15 -11.56 -4.59 8.80
CA PHE A 15 -12.07 -5.30 9.98
C PHE A 15 -13.23 -4.58 10.68
N MET A 16 -13.46 -3.31 10.36
CA MET A 16 -14.60 -2.52 10.87
C MET A 16 -15.92 -3.27 10.62
N SER A 17 -16.83 -3.25 11.60
CA SER A 17 -18.08 -4.02 11.55
C SER A 17 -19.03 -3.58 10.43
N ASP A 18 -18.95 -2.31 10.04
CA ASP A 18 -19.76 -1.67 8.98
C ASP A 18 -19.04 -1.61 7.63
N SER A 19 -17.82 -2.14 7.54
CA SER A 19 -17.04 -2.08 6.32
C SER A 19 -17.52 -3.08 5.27
N PRO A 20 -17.77 -2.66 4.02
CA PRO A 20 -18.09 -3.58 2.93
C PRO A 20 -16.89 -4.49 2.59
N ASN A 21 -15.69 -4.14 3.04
CA ASN A 21 -14.48 -4.94 2.86
C ASN A 21 -14.26 -5.97 3.98
N ASN A 22 -15.10 -5.96 5.01
CA ASN A 22 -15.07 -6.99 6.04
C ASN A 22 -15.80 -8.26 5.57
N ARG A 23 -15.01 -9.19 5.01
CA ARG A 23 -15.50 -10.49 4.50
C ARG A 23 -15.48 -11.62 5.52
N THR A 24 -15.17 -11.33 6.78
CA THR A 24 -15.07 -12.34 7.84
C THR A 24 -16.38 -12.50 8.61
N GLY A 25 -17.25 -11.49 8.59
CA GLY A 25 -18.44 -11.41 9.44
C GLY A 25 -18.12 -11.06 10.91
N TRP A 26 -16.84 -10.95 11.27
CA TRP A 26 -16.40 -10.54 12.60
C TRP A 26 -16.81 -9.10 12.90
N LYS A 27 -17.19 -8.84 14.15
CA LYS A 27 -17.61 -7.53 14.63
C LYS A 27 -17.11 -7.34 16.05
N SER A 28 -16.52 -6.18 16.34
CA SER A 28 -16.08 -5.79 17.69
C SER A 28 -16.36 -4.32 17.93
N ALA A 29 -17.24 -4.03 18.89
CA ALA A 29 -17.61 -2.65 19.24
C ALA A 29 -16.42 -1.86 19.81
N GLN A 30 -15.52 -2.54 20.54
CA GLN A 30 -14.30 -1.94 21.08
C GLN A 30 -13.33 -1.57 19.96
N PHE A 31 -13.09 -2.50 19.02
CA PHE A 31 -12.26 -2.23 17.84
C PHE A 31 -12.81 -1.04 17.04
N ASP A 32 -14.11 -1.06 16.73
CA ASP A 32 -14.75 0.02 15.97
C ASP A 32 -14.60 1.38 16.68
N THR A 33 -14.68 1.41 18.01
CA THR A 33 -14.54 2.63 18.82
C THR A 33 -13.11 3.16 18.75
N LEU A 34 -12.11 2.29 18.90
CA LEU A 34 -10.69 2.67 18.83
C LEU A 34 -10.33 3.22 17.45
N ILE A 35 -10.77 2.57 16.37
CA ILE A 35 -10.52 3.03 15.01
C ILE A 35 -11.22 4.38 14.75
N ARG A 36 -12.47 4.56 15.18
CA ARG A 36 -13.17 5.86 15.03
C ARG A 36 -12.46 6.97 15.81
N LYS A 37 -11.97 6.70 17.03
CA LYS A 37 -11.20 7.66 17.83
C LYS A 37 -9.84 7.99 17.19
N ALA A 38 -9.15 6.99 16.66
CA ALA A 38 -7.86 7.17 15.98
C ALA A 38 -7.99 8.08 14.75
N ARG A 39 -9.12 7.99 14.03
CA ARG A 39 -9.44 8.86 12.88
C ARG A 39 -9.80 10.29 13.25
N SER A 40 -10.36 10.52 14.44
CA SER A 40 -10.86 11.84 14.84
C SER A 40 -9.86 12.69 15.62
N THR A 41 -8.75 12.10 16.09
CA THR A 41 -7.67 12.84 16.76
C THR A 41 -6.79 13.58 15.74
N GLY A 42 -6.38 14.81 16.08
CA GLY A 42 -5.38 15.56 15.32
C GLY A 42 -3.93 15.29 15.76
N ASP A 43 -3.74 14.57 16.86
CA ASP A 43 -2.41 14.15 17.33
C ASP A 43 -2.04 12.80 16.72
N VAL A 44 -0.98 12.80 15.90
CA VAL A 44 -0.44 11.62 15.22
C VAL A 44 0.05 10.56 16.21
N ALA A 45 0.68 10.96 17.32
CA ALA A 45 1.21 10.00 18.30
C ALA A 45 0.08 9.26 19.02
N GLU A 46 -0.97 9.99 19.42
CA GLU A 46 -2.18 9.39 20.00
C GLU A 46 -2.92 8.51 18.97
N SER A 47 -3.02 8.96 17.71
CA SER A 47 -3.64 8.16 16.63
C SER A 47 -2.95 6.81 16.47
N MET A 48 -1.62 6.81 16.38
CA MET A 48 -0.82 5.58 16.22
C MET A 48 -0.88 4.67 17.45
N LYS A 49 -1.02 5.24 18.66
CA LYS A 49 -1.24 4.46 19.88
C LYS A 49 -2.58 3.74 19.84
N LEU A 50 -3.65 4.43 19.44
CA LEU A 50 -4.99 3.85 19.32
C LEU A 50 -5.06 2.75 18.25
N TYR A 51 -4.37 2.92 17.11
CA TYR A 51 -4.26 1.84 16.12
C TYR A 51 -3.55 0.60 16.66
N ARG A 52 -2.52 0.78 17.49
CA ARG A 52 -1.82 -0.33 18.14
C ARG A 52 -2.72 -1.06 19.15
N GLU A 53 -3.48 -0.32 19.94
CA GLU A 53 -4.48 -0.90 20.85
C GLU A 53 -5.56 -1.69 20.08
N ALA A 54 -6.00 -1.20 18.93
CA ALA A 54 -6.94 -1.91 18.06
C ALA A 54 -6.30 -3.17 17.44
N GLU A 55 -5.02 -3.12 17.08
CA GLU A 55 -4.28 -4.27 16.55
C GLU A 55 -4.16 -5.40 17.58
N HIS A 56 -3.97 -5.09 18.86
CA HIS A 56 -3.96 -6.10 19.92
C HIS A 56 -5.24 -6.93 19.95
N ILE A 57 -6.41 -6.31 19.77
CA ILE A 57 -7.70 -7.02 19.67
C ILE A 57 -7.70 -8.00 18.48
N LEU A 58 -7.16 -7.58 17.33
CA LEU A 58 -7.08 -8.45 16.15
C LEU A 58 -6.14 -9.64 16.36
N VAL A 59 -5.05 -9.45 17.11
CA VAL A 59 -4.11 -10.52 17.45
C VAL A 59 -4.71 -11.49 18.47
N ASP A 60 -5.49 -11.00 19.43
CA ASP A 60 -6.11 -11.84 20.45
C ASP A 60 -7.33 -12.61 19.91
N GLU A 61 -8.15 -11.98 19.08
CA GLU A 61 -9.39 -12.57 18.54
C GLU A 61 -9.20 -13.29 17.20
N LEU A 62 -8.09 -13.07 16.50
CA LEU A 62 -7.70 -13.71 15.23
C LEU A 62 -8.82 -13.81 14.16
N PRO A 63 -9.54 -12.72 13.81
CA PRO A 63 -10.58 -12.77 12.78
C PRO A 63 -10.02 -13.03 11.37
N LYS A 64 -8.73 -12.79 11.14
CA LYS A 64 -7.96 -13.24 9.98
C LYS A 64 -6.68 -13.88 10.48
N LEU A 65 -6.13 -14.82 9.70
CA LEU A 65 -4.84 -15.45 9.98
C LEU A 65 -3.79 -14.90 8.99
N PRO A 66 -2.95 -13.92 9.37
CA PRO A 66 -1.86 -13.44 8.54
C PRO A 66 -0.83 -14.55 8.35
N ILE A 67 -0.41 -14.81 7.11
CA ILE A 67 0.57 -15.86 6.80
C ILE A 67 1.94 -15.26 6.48
N TYR A 68 1.98 -14.18 5.69
CA TYR A 68 3.22 -13.50 5.29
C TYR A 68 2.97 -12.06 4.83
N PHE A 69 4.04 -11.28 4.78
CA PHE A 69 4.07 -9.98 4.11
C PHE A 69 4.56 -10.14 2.67
N TYR A 70 3.87 -9.52 1.71
CA TYR A 70 4.20 -9.64 0.31
C TYR A 70 5.55 -8.99 -0.01
N THR A 71 6.41 -9.73 -0.71
CA THR A 71 7.53 -9.19 -1.49
C THR A 71 7.16 -9.15 -2.96
N LYS A 72 7.80 -8.27 -3.73
CA LYS A 72 7.54 -8.13 -5.17
C LYS A 72 8.85 -8.30 -5.93
N SER A 73 8.82 -9.16 -6.94
CA SER A 73 9.87 -9.32 -7.94
C SER A 73 9.24 -9.13 -9.30
N THR A 74 9.86 -8.32 -10.16
CA THR A 74 9.32 -7.99 -11.49
C THR A 74 10.45 -8.05 -12.49
N LEU A 75 10.23 -8.82 -13.56
CA LEU A 75 11.17 -8.92 -14.68
C LEU A 75 10.79 -7.87 -15.73
N ILE A 76 11.75 -7.01 -16.04
CA ILE A 76 11.59 -5.92 -17.01
C ILE A 76 12.63 -6.15 -18.09
N LYS A 77 12.20 -6.17 -19.35
CA LYS A 77 13.14 -6.28 -20.47
C LYS A 77 14.04 -5.03 -20.52
N PRO A 78 15.34 -5.15 -20.84
CA PRO A 78 16.25 -4.00 -20.83
C PRO A 78 15.82 -2.84 -21.73
N TYR A 79 15.08 -3.12 -22.81
CA TYR A 79 14.54 -2.12 -23.73
C TYR A 79 13.25 -1.43 -23.25
N VAL A 80 12.67 -1.84 -22.12
CA VAL A 80 11.52 -1.16 -21.51
C VAL A 80 12.07 -0.13 -20.55
N LYS A 81 11.79 1.15 -20.83
CA LYS A 81 12.26 2.28 -20.06
C LYS A 81 11.11 3.03 -19.36
N GLY A 82 11.42 3.79 -18.32
CA GLY A 82 10.43 4.59 -17.56
C GLY A 82 9.59 3.80 -16.56
N HIS A 83 9.99 2.59 -16.19
CA HIS A 83 9.29 1.83 -15.16
C HIS A 83 9.62 2.36 -13.76
N HIS A 84 8.60 2.73 -13.00
CA HIS A 84 8.74 3.19 -11.61
C HIS A 84 8.13 2.18 -10.62
N PHE A 85 8.95 1.69 -9.71
CA PHE A 85 8.49 0.84 -8.62
C PHE A 85 7.65 1.66 -7.63
N ASN A 86 6.50 1.11 -7.23
CA ASN A 86 5.68 1.65 -6.14
C ASN A 86 5.15 0.52 -5.25
N ARG A 87 4.74 0.87 -4.03
CA ARG A 87 4.30 -0.10 -3.01
C ARG A 87 3.07 -0.90 -3.45
N ARG A 88 2.23 -0.34 -4.33
CA ARG A 88 1.03 -1.01 -4.88
C ARG A 88 1.33 -1.90 -6.09
N ASN A 89 2.52 -1.82 -6.68
CA ASN A 89 2.91 -2.46 -7.95
C ASN A 89 2.12 -1.99 -9.17
N GLU A 90 1.64 -0.75 -9.13
CA GLU A 90 0.92 -0.18 -10.26
C GLU A 90 1.89 0.13 -11.40
N GLN A 91 1.54 -0.31 -12.60
CA GLN A 91 2.34 -0.04 -13.79
C GLN A 91 1.87 1.29 -14.36
N MET A 92 2.69 2.32 -14.22
CA MET A 92 2.36 3.65 -14.72
C MET A 92 2.70 3.74 -16.21
N ILE A 93 1.91 3.06 -17.05
CA ILE A 93 2.18 2.85 -18.48
C ILE A 93 2.40 4.16 -19.23
N HIS A 94 1.75 5.25 -18.80
CA HIS A 94 1.92 6.57 -19.39
C HIS A 94 3.39 7.04 -19.42
N TRP A 95 4.18 6.70 -18.40
CA TRP A 95 5.60 7.05 -18.31
C TRP A 95 6.54 5.98 -18.85
N MET A 96 6.00 4.87 -19.36
CA MET A 96 6.79 3.77 -19.90
C MET A 96 6.91 3.88 -21.42
N TRP A 97 8.09 3.56 -21.96
CA TRP A 97 8.32 3.51 -23.40
C TRP A 97 9.28 2.40 -23.80
N ILE A 98 9.31 2.10 -25.10
CA ILE A 98 10.25 1.14 -25.69
C ILE A 98 11.42 1.91 -26.29
N ASP A 99 12.64 1.52 -25.91
CA ASP A 99 13.86 1.98 -26.58
C ASP A 99 14.05 1.20 -27.88
N GLU A 100 13.70 1.84 -29.01
CA GLU A 100 13.81 1.25 -30.34
C GLU A 100 15.27 0.99 -30.76
N ASN A 101 16.24 1.71 -30.18
CA ASN A 101 17.65 1.59 -30.53
C ASN A 101 18.35 0.42 -29.83
N TRP A 102 17.71 -0.20 -28.83
CA TRP A 102 18.31 -1.26 -28.02
C TRP A 102 18.89 -2.43 -28.84
N ARG A 103 18.28 -2.78 -29.98
CA ARG A 103 18.80 -3.86 -30.85
C ARG A 103 20.17 -3.55 -31.44
N ASN A 104 20.44 -2.28 -31.71
CA ASN A 104 21.68 -1.83 -32.33
C ASN A 104 22.74 -1.44 -31.28
N ASN A 105 22.31 -1.13 -30.06
CA ASN A 105 23.16 -0.81 -28.93
C ASN A 105 22.55 -1.35 -27.63
N PRO A 106 22.73 -2.65 -27.33
CA PRO A 106 22.14 -3.26 -26.14
C PRO A 106 22.80 -2.69 -24.89
N SER A 107 21.99 -2.01 -24.07
CA SER A 107 22.38 -1.56 -22.75
C SER A 107 21.45 -2.17 -21.70
N ASP A 108 22.06 -2.74 -20.66
CA ASP A 108 21.38 -3.21 -19.45
C ASP A 108 21.24 -2.10 -18.41
N GLU A 109 21.64 -0.86 -18.74
CA GLU A 109 21.42 0.24 -17.82
C GLU A 109 19.93 0.36 -17.52
N PRO A 110 19.57 0.33 -16.22
CA PRO A 110 18.20 0.57 -15.82
C PRO A 110 17.81 1.93 -16.40
N ALA A 111 16.57 2.03 -16.90
CA ALA A 111 16.04 3.33 -17.29
C ALA A 111 16.28 4.28 -16.13
N MET A 112 17.13 5.29 -16.34
CA MET A 112 17.45 6.32 -15.36
C MET A 112 16.21 6.66 -14.56
N VAL A 113 16.31 6.58 -13.24
CA VAL A 113 15.32 7.12 -12.31
C VAL A 113 15.26 8.62 -12.63
N PRO A 114 14.21 9.13 -13.30
CA PRO A 114 13.96 10.56 -13.25
C PRO A 114 13.74 10.91 -11.78
N GLU A 115 14.24 12.07 -11.33
CA GLU A 115 13.93 12.58 -9.99
C GLU A 115 12.45 12.38 -9.68
N VAL A 116 12.20 11.95 -8.45
CA VAL A 116 10.89 11.61 -7.87
C VAL A 116 9.76 12.37 -8.59
N PRO A 117 8.80 11.69 -9.24
CA PRO A 117 7.68 12.39 -9.86
C PRO A 117 7.00 13.25 -8.79
N PRO A 118 6.59 14.49 -9.11
CA PRO A 118 5.98 15.38 -8.14
C PRO A 118 4.80 14.68 -7.45
N PRO A 119 4.59 14.90 -6.15
CA PRO A 119 3.51 14.27 -5.42
C PRO A 119 2.17 14.54 -6.12
N PRO A 120 1.23 13.56 -6.14
CA PRO A 120 -0.07 13.76 -6.77
C PRO A 120 -0.79 14.93 -6.09
N GLY A 121 -0.96 16.06 -6.79
CA GLY A 121 -1.64 17.25 -6.26
C GLY A 121 -1.09 18.61 -6.68
N GLU A 122 0.05 18.68 -7.37
CA GLU A 122 0.58 19.94 -7.94
C GLU A 122 0.35 20.03 -9.45
N TYR A 123 -0.92 20.11 -9.86
CA TYR A 123 -1.35 20.62 -11.16
C TYR A 123 -2.30 21.81 -10.97
#